data_AF-A0A7Y8Y3I5-F1
#
_entry.id   AF-A0A7Y8Y3I5-F1
#
_cell.length_a   1.000
_cell.length_b   1.000
_cell.length_c   1.000
_cell.angle_alpha   90.00
_cell.angle_beta   90.00
_cell.angle_gamma   90.00
#
_symmetry.space_group_name_H-M   'P 1'
#
loop_
_entity.id
_entity.type
_entity.pdbx_description
1 polymer ?
#
loop_
_entity_poly.entity_id
_entity_poly.type
_entity_poly.pdbx_seq_one_letter_code
_entity_poly.pdbx_strand_id
1 'polypeptide(L)'
;MKKLLLLSLILSACASQRERKSDKTIFLQEFKLKYFEKCIKHGFNDSPEIQKILEQDKSGYSEPVLGELYDVIDSLAKKRITNSKNARAALKTQKAEGSSRQDKIIEVCLCDYEGKWLDSIAKNEYRKFSKNKSR
;
A
#
# COMPACT_ATOMS: atom_id res chain seq x y z
N MET A 1 7.47 42.05 30.81
CA MET A 1 8.10 40.74 30.51
C MET A 1 7.13 39.74 29.86
N LYS A 2 5.92 39.49 30.41
CA LYS A 2 4.93 38.58 29.80
C LYS A 2 4.48 38.94 28.36
N LYS A 3 4.37 40.23 28.03
CA LYS A 3 4.00 40.70 26.68
C LYS A 3 5.09 40.48 25.61
N LEU A 4 6.36 40.41 26.01
CA LEU A 4 7.50 40.19 25.10
C LEU A 4 7.62 38.69 24.72
N LEU A 5 7.27 37.81 25.67
CA LEU A 5 7.21 36.35 25.50
C LEU A 5 6.07 35.90 24.56
N LEU A 6 4.95 36.62 24.56
CA LEU A 6 3.83 36.38 23.63
C LEU A 6 4.21 36.76 22.18
N LEU A 7 5.01 37.82 21.99
CA LEU A 7 5.46 38.23 20.66
C LEU A 7 6.43 37.20 20.04
N SER A 8 7.30 36.58 20.84
CA SER A 8 8.26 35.58 20.36
C SER A 8 7.60 34.24 19.95
N LEU A 9 6.45 33.90 20.55
CA LEU A 9 5.67 32.70 20.22
C LEU A 9 4.92 32.82 18.87
N ILE A 10 4.55 34.04 18.47
CA ILE A 10 3.86 34.27 17.19
C ILE A 10 4.86 34.22 16.01
N LEU A 11 6.09 34.68 16.22
CA LEU A 11 7.16 34.69 15.20
C LEU A 11 7.72 33.28 14.88
N SER A 12 7.56 32.32 15.79
CA SER A 12 8.04 30.94 15.63
C SER A 12 7.00 29.99 15.02
N ALA A 13 5.74 30.42 14.87
CA ALA A 13 4.66 29.61 14.29
C ALA A 13 4.79 29.41 12.76
N CYS A 14 5.57 30.23 12.05
CA CYS A 14 5.71 30.15 10.59
C CYS A 14 6.89 29.28 10.10
N ALA A 15 7.74 28.72 10.97
CA ALA A 15 8.91 27.96 10.56
C ALA A 15 8.71 26.43 10.49
N SER A 16 7.50 25.93 10.79
CA SER A 16 7.19 24.50 10.68
C SER A 16 6.79 24.10 9.25
N GLN A 17 7.66 24.37 8.28
CA GLN A 17 7.67 23.62 7.02
C GLN A 17 8.53 22.36 7.21
N ARG A 18 8.14 21.51 8.16
CA ARG A 18 8.62 20.13 8.24
C ARG A 18 8.26 19.48 6.90
N GLU A 19 9.26 19.05 6.12
CA GLU A 19 9.15 18.51 4.76
C GLU A 19 7.77 17.92 4.47
N ARG A 20 6.86 18.74 3.90
CA ARG A 20 5.54 18.24 3.52
C ARG A 20 5.75 17.33 2.33
N LYS A 21 5.67 16.01 2.56
CA LYS A 21 5.57 15.04 1.47
C LYS A 21 4.49 15.53 0.51
N SER A 22 4.83 15.63 -0.77
CA SER A 22 3.86 16.07 -1.78
C SER A 22 2.63 15.15 -1.78
N ASP A 23 1.45 15.67 -2.13
CA ASP A 23 0.22 14.88 -2.31
C ASP A 23 0.48 13.61 -3.15
N LYS A 24 1.33 13.74 -4.17
CA LYS A 24 1.80 12.62 -4.99
C LYS A 24 2.53 11.55 -4.19
N THR A 25 3.48 11.94 -3.35
CA THR A 25 4.26 11.00 -2.54
C THR A 25 3.36 10.23 -1.59
N ILE A 26 2.44 10.95 -0.92
CA ILE A 26 1.45 10.37 -0.01
C ILE A 26 0.59 9.36 -0.77
N PHE A 27 0.00 9.77 -1.89
CA PHE A 27 -0.84 8.92 -2.72
C PHE A 27 -0.12 7.65 -3.17
N LEU A 28 1.12 7.78 -3.69
CA LEU A 28 1.87 6.63 -4.20
C LEU A 28 2.25 5.66 -3.06
N GLN A 29 2.62 6.18 -1.89
CA GLN A 29 2.95 5.35 -0.72
C GLN A 29 1.71 4.59 -0.23
N GLU A 30 0.58 5.30 -0.07
CA GLU A 30 -0.68 4.72 0.36
C GLU A 30 -1.19 3.65 -0.63
N PHE A 31 -1.14 3.93 -1.94
CA PHE A 31 -1.55 2.98 -2.98
C PHE A 31 -0.78 1.65 -2.87
N LYS A 32 0.54 1.75 -2.72
CA LYS A 32 1.42 0.57 -2.66
C LYS A 32 1.23 -0.20 -1.36
N LEU A 33 1.13 0.50 -0.22
CA LEU A 33 0.91 -0.12 1.07
C LEU A 33 -0.41 -0.89 1.09
N LYS A 34 -1.49 -0.25 0.63
CA LYS A 34 -2.81 -0.88 0.59
C LYS A 34 -2.87 -2.05 -0.37
N TYR A 35 -2.15 -1.98 -1.50
CA TYR A 35 -1.97 -3.16 -2.36
C TYR A 35 -1.30 -4.31 -1.62
N PHE A 36 -0.22 -4.04 -0.87
CA PHE A 36 0.51 -5.06 -0.13
C PHE A 36 -0.37 -5.71 0.95
N GLU A 37 -1.10 -4.92 1.73
CA GLU A 37 -2.06 -5.40 2.74
C GLU A 37 -3.11 -6.34 2.11
N LYS A 38 -3.76 -5.90 1.02
CA LYS A 38 -4.75 -6.72 0.30
C LYS A 38 -4.13 -7.97 -0.30
N CYS A 39 -2.92 -7.88 -0.85
CA CYS A 39 -2.20 -9.01 -1.44
C CYS A 39 -1.92 -10.10 -0.40
N ILE A 40 -1.44 -9.71 0.79
CA ILE A 40 -1.23 -10.64 1.90
C ILE A 40 -2.57 -11.25 2.32
N LYS A 41 -3.59 -10.42 2.54
CA LYS A 41 -4.93 -10.88 2.95
C LYS A 41 -5.50 -11.96 2.02
N HIS A 42 -5.54 -11.69 0.71
CA HIS A 42 -5.97 -12.67 -0.31
C HIS A 42 -5.04 -13.88 -0.39
N GLY A 43 -3.75 -13.65 -0.21
CA GLY A 43 -2.72 -14.68 -0.28
C GLY A 43 -2.89 -15.78 0.77
N PHE A 44 -3.19 -15.37 2.00
CA PHE A 44 -3.44 -16.26 3.14
C PHE A 44 -4.92 -16.62 3.33
N ASN A 45 -5.75 -16.44 2.29
CA ASN A 45 -7.19 -16.77 2.31
C ASN A 45 -7.92 -16.17 3.52
N ASP A 46 -7.66 -14.90 3.82
CA ASP A 46 -8.31 -14.20 4.92
C ASP A 46 -8.08 -14.85 6.31
N SER A 47 -6.95 -15.53 6.52
CA SER A 47 -6.59 -16.15 7.82
C SER A 47 -6.78 -15.18 8.99
N PRO A 48 -7.40 -15.61 10.11
CA PRO A 48 -7.61 -14.75 11.28
C PRO A 48 -6.33 -14.15 11.86
N GLU A 49 -5.23 -14.90 11.82
CA GLU A 49 -3.92 -14.46 12.31
C GLU A 49 -3.38 -13.30 11.48
N ILE A 50 -3.51 -13.39 10.15
CA ILE A 50 -3.13 -12.33 9.23
C ILE A 50 -4.04 -11.11 9.41
N GLN A 51 -5.35 -11.32 9.57
CA GLN A 51 -6.28 -10.21 9.83
C GLN A 51 -5.88 -9.45 11.09
N LYS A 52 -5.56 -10.16 12.17
CA LYS A 52 -5.11 -9.56 13.43
C LYS A 52 -3.82 -8.75 13.25
N ILE A 53 -2.85 -9.26 12.48
CA ILE A 53 -1.61 -8.53 12.19
C ILE A 53 -1.91 -7.24 11.42
N LEU A 54 -2.77 -7.32 10.39
CA LEU A 54 -3.14 -6.17 9.56
C LEU A 54 -3.97 -5.13 10.34
N GLU A 55 -4.81 -5.57 11.28
CA GLU A 55 -5.58 -4.66 12.16
C GLU A 55 -4.70 -3.95 13.20
N GLN A 56 -3.61 -4.62 13.62
CA GLN A 56 -2.62 -4.03 14.53
C GLN A 56 -1.63 -3.12 13.81
N ASP A 57 -1.47 -3.28 12.50
CA ASP A 57 -0.64 -2.43 11.68
C ASP A 57 -1.25 -1.02 11.59
N LYS A 58 -0.46 -0.04 12.02
CA LYS A 58 -0.82 1.40 11.97
C LYS A 58 -0.05 2.13 10.87
N SER A 59 0.51 1.38 9.92
CA SER A 59 1.13 1.94 8.73
C SER A 59 0.08 2.62 7.84
N GLY A 60 0.52 3.66 7.12
CA GLY A 60 -0.32 4.39 6.19
C GLY A 60 -0.91 5.68 6.75
N TYR A 61 -1.94 6.18 6.08
CA TYR A 61 -2.61 7.43 6.44
C TYR A 61 -4.00 7.16 7.01
N SER A 62 -4.39 7.90 8.05
CA SER A 62 -5.72 7.78 8.67
C SER A 62 -6.84 8.36 7.81
N GLU A 63 -6.50 9.28 6.91
CA GLU A 63 -7.45 9.86 5.96
C GLU A 63 -7.58 8.96 4.72
N PRO A 64 -8.79 8.81 4.15
CA PRO A 64 -9.01 8.00 2.96
C PRO A 64 -8.48 8.71 1.71
N VAL A 65 -7.16 8.68 1.51
CA VAL A 65 -6.46 9.38 0.39
C VAL A 65 -6.88 8.86 -0.99
N LEU A 66 -7.27 7.59 -1.09
CA LEU A 66 -7.43 6.88 -2.37
C LEU A 66 -8.88 6.80 -2.88
N GLY A 67 -9.88 7.07 -2.04
CA GLY A 67 -11.29 6.98 -2.43
C GLY A 67 -11.65 5.64 -3.09
N GLU A 68 -12.30 5.67 -4.25
CA GLU A 68 -12.72 4.48 -5.00
C GLU A 68 -11.56 3.56 -5.45
N LEU A 69 -10.31 4.05 -5.42
CA LEU A 69 -9.16 3.23 -5.79
C LEU A 69 -8.88 2.10 -4.79
N TYR A 70 -9.44 2.13 -3.58
CA TYR A 70 -9.33 1.01 -2.64
C TYR A 70 -9.91 -0.29 -3.24
N ASP A 71 -11.00 -0.21 -4.02
CA ASP A 71 -11.61 -1.38 -4.67
C ASP A 71 -10.79 -1.87 -5.87
N VAL A 72 -10.21 -0.93 -6.62
CA VAL A 72 -9.27 -1.24 -7.72
C VAL A 72 -8.05 -1.99 -7.17
N ILE A 73 -7.50 -1.52 -6.06
CA ILE A 73 -6.37 -2.15 -5.37
C ILE A 73 -6.72 -3.56 -4.91
N ASP A 74 -7.88 -3.75 -4.28
CA ASP A 74 -8.34 -5.06 -3.83
C ASP A 74 -8.45 -6.06 -4.99
N SER A 75 -9.06 -5.63 -6.10
CA SER A 75 -9.20 -6.42 -7.32
C SER A 75 -7.85 -6.81 -7.94
N LEU A 76 -6.90 -5.85 -8.01
CA LEU A 76 -5.54 -6.11 -8.50
C LEU A 76 -4.82 -7.14 -7.63
N ALA A 77 -4.85 -6.98 -6.32
CA ALA A 77 -4.23 -7.88 -5.36
C ALA A 77 -4.83 -9.29 -5.44
N LYS A 78 -6.16 -9.40 -5.48
CA LYS A 78 -6.87 -10.68 -5.63
C LYS A 78 -6.46 -11.40 -6.91
N LYS A 79 -6.49 -10.71 -8.05
CA LYS A 79 -6.09 -11.28 -9.35
C LYS A 79 -4.64 -11.76 -9.34
N ARG A 80 -3.74 -10.99 -8.72
CA ARG A 80 -2.33 -11.38 -8.59
C ARG A 80 -2.16 -12.69 -7.84
N ILE A 81 -2.81 -12.82 -6.68
CA ILE A 81 -2.74 -14.02 -5.86
C ILE A 81 -3.32 -15.23 -6.60
N THR A 82 -4.48 -15.08 -7.25
CA THR A 82 -5.08 -16.13 -8.06
C THR A 82 -4.12 -16.61 -9.15
N ASN A 83 -3.52 -15.68 -9.89
CA ASN A 83 -2.55 -16.01 -10.93
C ASN A 83 -1.30 -16.71 -10.37
N SER A 84 -0.80 -16.27 -9.22
CA SER A 84 0.36 -16.89 -8.57
C SER A 84 0.06 -18.32 -8.11
N LYS A 85 -1.11 -18.54 -7.49
CA LYS A 85 -1.57 -19.87 -7.06
C LYS A 85 -1.75 -20.80 -8.26
N ASN A 86 -2.37 -20.32 -9.35
CA ASN A 86 -2.57 -21.10 -10.58
C ASN A 86 -1.25 -21.48 -11.25
N ALA A 87 -0.31 -20.52 -11.40
CA ALA A 87 1.01 -20.80 -11.96
C ALA A 87 1.77 -21.85 -11.14
N ARG A 88 1.67 -21.80 -9.81
CA ARG A 88 2.27 -22.82 -8.93
C ARG A 88 1.60 -24.18 -9.06
N ALA A 89 0.27 -24.22 -9.14
CA ALA A 89 -0.47 -25.47 -9.33
C ALA A 89 -0.07 -26.15 -10.66
N ALA A 90 0.09 -25.37 -11.73
CA ALA A 90 0.59 -25.85 -13.02
C ALA A 90 2.03 -26.39 -12.95
N LEU A 91 2.86 -25.91 -12.02
CA LEU A 91 4.22 -26.41 -11.79
C LEU A 91 4.28 -27.62 -10.84
N LYS A 92 3.25 -27.84 -10.00
CA LYS A 92 3.16 -28.99 -9.08
C LYS A 92 2.95 -30.31 -9.82
N THR A 93 2.33 -30.28 -11.01
CA THR A 93 2.17 -31.48 -11.85
C THR A 93 3.48 -32.03 -12.43
N GLN A 94 4.62 -31.34 -12.24
CA GLN A 94 5.90 -31.72 -12.85
C GLN A 94 7.00 -32.22 -11.87
N LYS A 95 6.84 -32.19 -10.54
CA LYS A 95 7.90 -32.64 -9.59
C LYS A 95 7.39 -33.27 -8.28
N ALA A 96 8.17 -34.23 -7.78
CA ALA A 96 7.92 -35.10 -6.62
C ALA A 96 7.50 -34.40 -5.32
N GLU A 97 6.59 -35.07 -4.61
CA GLU A 97 5.96 -34.75 -3.33
C GLU A 97 6.97 -34.71 -2.18
N GLY A 98 7.67 -33.59 -1.98
CA GLY A 98 8.60 -33.50 -0.83
C GLY A 98 9.17 -32.12 -0.55
N SER A 99 9.16 -31.22 -1.52
CA SER A 99 9.45 -29.82 -1.29
C SER A 99 8.16 -29.13 -0.85
N SER A 100 8.00 -28.89 0.46
CA SER A 100 7.06 -27.90 0.97
C SER A 100 7.49 -26.54 0.44
N ARG A 101 7.08 -26.20 -0.79
CA ARG A 101 7.09 -24.81 -1.24
C ARG A 101 6.08 -24.10 -0.36
N GLN A 102 6.52 -23.67 0.81
CA GLN A 102 5.80 -22.73 1.66
C GLN A 102 5.26 -21.65 0.74
N ASP A 103 3.99 -21.31 0.95
CA ASP A 103 3.31 -20.32 0.17
C ASP A 103 4.10 -19.01 0.24
N LYS A 104 4.95 -18.78 -0.78
CA LYS A 104 5.80 -17.58 -0.97
C LYS A 104 4.94 -16.36 -1.30
N ILE A 105 3.86 -16.18 -0.55
CA ILE A 105 2.86 -15.12 -0.74
C ILE A 105 3.51 -13.80 -0.38
N ILE A 106 4.19 -13.75 0.77
CA ILE A 106 4.92 -12.56 1.22
C ILE A 106 5.93 -12.14 0.15
N GLU A 107 6.73 -13.06 -0.38
CA GLU A 107 7.69 -12.78 -1.45
C GLU A 107 7.01 -12.23 -2.71
N VAL A 108 5.90 -12.84 -3.17
CA VAL A 108 5.15 -12.34 -4.33
C VAL A 108 4.62 -10.93 -4.09
N CYS A 109 3.99 -10.70 -2.95
CA CYS A 109 3.44 -9.38 -2.61
C CYS A 109 4.54 -8.33 -2.46
N LEU A 110 5.68 -8.70 -1.88
CA LEU A 110 6.82 -7.80 -1.67
C LEU A 110 7.51 -7.46 -2.99
N CYS A 111 7.71 -8.44 -3.88
CA CYS A 111 8.23 -8.20 -5.23
C CYS A 111 7.37 -7.22 -6.03
N ASP A 112 6.05 -7.29 -5.90
CA ASP A 112 5.15 -6.34 -6.54
C ASP A 112 5.21 -4.96 -5.85
N TYR A 113 5.24 -4.93 -4.52
CA TYR A 113 5.39 -3.71 -3.73
C TYR A 113 6.67 -2.95 -4.08
N GLU A 114 7.79 -3.64 -4.27
CA GLU A 114 9.06 -3.02 -4.66
C GLU A 114 9.20 -2.84 -6.19
N GLY A 115 8.28 -3.43 -6.95
CA GLY A 115 8.37 -3.56 -8.40
C GLY A 115 7.89 -2.36 -9.20
N LYS A 116 8.49 -2.19 -10.39
CA LYS A 116 8.11 -1.15 -11.37
C LYS A 116 6.68 -1.28 -11.88
N TRP A 117 6.10 -2.48 -11.84
CA TRP A 117 4.74 -2.73 -12.30
C TRP A 117 3.72 -1.97 -11.46
N LEU A 118 3.76 -2.14 -10.13
CA LEU A 118 2.85 -1.45 -9.22
C LEU A 118 3.12 0.06 -9.21
N ASP A 119 4.39 0.46 -9.26
CA ASP A 119 4.77 1.87 -9.41
C ASP A 119 4.13 2.52 -10.64
N SER A 120 4.09 1.80 -11.77
CA SER A 120 3.53 2.31 -13.02
C SER A 120 2.02 2.47 -12.92
N ILE A 121 1.33 1.51 -12.31
CA ILE A 121 -0.11 1.58 -12.04
C ILE A 121 -0.41 2.77 -11.11
N ALA A 122 0.27 2.85 -9.96
CA ALA A 122 0.05 3.92 -8.99
C ALA A 122 0.29 5.31 -9.59
N LYS A 123 1.34 5.48 -10.40
CA LYS A 123 1.62 6.74 -11.12
C LYS A 123 0.53 7.07 -12.14
N ASN A 124 -0.02 6.07 -12.83
CA ASN A 124 -1.11 6.28 -13.78
C ASN A 124 -2.40 6.70 -13.08
N GLU A 125 -2.78 6.02 -11.99
CA GLU A 125 -3.96 6.38 -11.21
C GLU A 125 -3.82 7.76 -10.58
N TYR A 126 -2.63 8.13 -10.09
CA TYR A 126 -2.39 9.48 -9.60
C TYR A 126 -2.63 10.55 -10.66
N ARG A 127 -2.20 10.32 -11.92
CA ARG A 127 -2.43 11.27 -13.02
C ARG A 127 -3.92 11.47 -13.32
N LYS A 128 -4.74 10.43 -13.17
CA LYS A 128 -6.19 10.54 -13.32
C LYS A 128 -6.81 11.29 -12.14
N PHE A 129 -6.42 10.90 -10.93
CA PHE A 129 -6.84 11.54 -9.68
C PHE A 129 -6.54 13.05 -9.67
N SER A 130 -5.32 13.44 -10.04
CA SER A 130 -4.90 14.84 -10.05
C SER A 130 -5.68 15.68 -11.06
N LYS A 131 -6.07 15.10 -12.20
CA LYS A 131 -6.91 15.79 -13.20
C LYS A 131 -8.32 16.06 -12.70
N ASN A 132 -8.88 15.12 -11.94
CA ASN A 132 -10.23 15.26 -11.39
C ASN A 132 -10.27 16.31 -10.27
N LYS A 133 -9.21 16.45 -9.48
CA LYS A 133 -9.08 17.47 -8.42
C LYS A 133 -8.96 18.91 -8.96
N SER A 134 -8.57 19.09 -10.23
CA SER A 134 -8.41 20.41 -10.88
C SER A 134 -9.67 20.90 -11.61
N ARG A 135 -10.77 20.14 -11.58
CA ARG A 135 -12.08 20.54 -12.09
C ARG A 135 -12.98 20.92 -10.93
#